data_AF-A0A419HLT7-F1
#
_entry.id   AF-A0A419HLT7-F1
#
_cell.length_a   1.000
_cell.length_b   1.000
_cell.length_c   1.000
_cell.angle_alpha   90.00
_cell.angle_beta   90.00
_cell.angle_gamma   90.00
#
_symmetry.space_group_name_H-M   'P 1'
#
loop_
_entity.id
_entity.type
_entity.pdbx_description
1 polymer ?
#
loop_
_entity_poly.entity_id
_entity_poly.type
_entity_poly.pdbx_seq_one_letter_code
_entity_poly.pdbx_strand_id
1 'polypeptide(L)'
;MTALAFGDPPLIGARLLSGDVPGTPPRQRLLTAIVLGARGRYAAATTLLDRLRREPDPVVASFAGSTLASHRRQLGGHAAARKLDGAALLLVGAGAYGAQPDSGPGHPTGDPKGAVRHPADPDSAGLPTAVTDAADPASADPGGARTGATPVDRSAAVGTNRASFEPDGLDVAGARADALLGLAADNLALGRLGAARRLAVRAAQADRRWRAAVRGGWVAAEIELADGQHANAVAPARRALEIARVRGARRHAVKSAIVLGVALTAAGEEGALELLGVALEEAEKYELHSLTWVAAQVTADLDTGHAERYRFRSREVLHAVLRQADPCVMRIARESPWVPAGAG
;
A
#
# COMPACT_ATOMS: atom_id res chain seq x y z
N MET A 1 10.65 -14.70 1.63
CA MET A 1 9.24 -14.30 1.93
C MET A 1 8.96 -12.86 1.54
N THR A 2 9.84 -11.90 1.88
CA THR A 2 9.79 -10.50 1.41
C THR A 2 9.48 -10.37 -0.08
N ALA A 3 10.04 -11.24 -0.93
CA ALA A 3 9.77 -11.38 -2.37
C ALA A 3 8.33 -11.12 -2.83
N LEU A 4 7.37 -11.88 -2.31
CA LEU A 4 5.98 -11.82 -2.78
C LEU A 4 5.25 -10.53 -2.35
N ALA A 5 5.73 -9.86 -1.31
CA ALA A 5 5.15 -8.62 -0.81
C ALA A 5 5.89 -7.35 -1.31
N PHE A 6 7.23 -7.40 -1.36
CA PHE A 6 8.13 -6.24 -1.51
C PHE A 6 9.42 -6.50 -2.34
N GLY A 7 9.76 -7.76 -2.68
CA GLY A 7 10.96 -8.17 -3.45
C GLY A 7 12.05 -8.90 -2.63
N ASP A 8 12.91 -9.77 -3.20
CA ASP A 8 12.69 -10.69 -4.34
C ASP A 8 13.42 -12.07 -4.10
N PRO A 9 13.75 -12.97 -5.07
CA PRO A 9 13.83 -14.44 -4.86
C PRO A 9 15.21 -15.02 -4.42
N PRO A 10 15.37 -16.35 -4.16
CA PRO A 10 14.44 -17.46 -4.41
C PRO A 10 14.14 -18.43 -3.23
N LEU A 11 13.33 -19.45 -3.56
CA LEU A 11 12.97 -20.67 -2.81
C LEU A 11 12.06 -20.51 -1.57
N ILE A 12 10.77 -20.78 -1.79
CA ILE A 12 9.81 -21.09 -0.72
C ILE A 12 9.91 -22.59 -0.41
N GLY A 13 10.67 -22.94 0.62
CA GLY A 13 10.59 -24.27 1.21
C GLY A 13 9.26 -24.44 1.97
N ALA A 14 8.60 -25.59 1.82
CA ALA A 14 7.35 -25.93 2.52
C ALA A 14 7.43 -25.75 4.06
N ARG A 15 8.65 -25.83 4.61
CA ARG A 15 8.99 -25.69 6.04
C ARG A 15 8.71 -24.30 6.64
N LEU A 16 8.43 -23.27 5.84
CA LEU A 16 8.18 -21.89 6.28
C LEU A 16 6.70 -21.46 6.30
N LEU A 17 5.77 -22.33 5.86
CA LEU A 17 4.33 -22.12 6.08
C LEU A 17 3.88 -22.52 7.50
N SER A 18 4.79 -23.09 8.29
CA SER A 18 4.71 -23.27 9.74
C SER A 18 4.95 -21.92 10.46
N GLY A 19 4.07 -20.94 10.24
CA GLY A 19 4.31 -19.52 10.54
C GLY A 19 4.42 -19.10 12.02
N ASP A 20 4.59 -20.05 12.94
CA ASP A 20 4.59 -19.85 14.40
C ASP A 20 5.69 -20.70 15.09
N VAL A 21 6.89 -20.74 14.50
CA VAL A 21 8.06 -21.31 15.19
C VAL A 21 8.43 -20.40 16.38
N PRO A 22 8.59 -20.94 17.61
CA PRO A 22 9.01 -20.15 18.76
C PRO A 22 10.26 -19.31 18.47
N GLY A 23 10.26 -18.05 18.89
CA GLY A 23 11.35 -17.10 18.65
C GLY A 23 11.33 -16.38 17.28
N THR A 24 10.36 -16.64 16.39
CA THR A 24 10.27 -15.91 15.12
C THR A 24 10.03 -14.40 15.34
N PRO A 25 10.88 -13.49 14.83
CA PRO A 25 10.74 -12.04 15.07
C PRO A 25 9.38 -11.46 14.63
N PRO A 26 8.83 -10.44 15.32
CA PRO A 26 7.54 -9.83 14.97
C PRO A 26 7.45 -9.37 13.51
N ARG A 27 8.48 -8.69 12.98
CA ARG A 27 8.55 -8.27 11.57
C ARG A 27 8.48 -9.46 10.61
N GLN A 28 9.12 -10.59 10.92
CA GLN A 28 9.05 -11.79 10.07
C GLN A 28 7.66 -12.43 10.11
N ARG A 29 7.03 -12.54 11.29
CA ARG A 29 5.64 -13.02 11.43
C ARG A 29 4.66 -12.13 10.67
N LEU A 30 4.86 -10.81 10.67
CA LEU A 30 4.08 -9.85 9.88
C LEU A 30 4.22 -10.11 8.37
N LEU A 31 5.45 -10.27 7.86
CA LEU A 31 5.69 -10.60 6.45
C LEU A 31 5.03 -11.94 6.06
N THR A 32 5.12 -12.96 6.91
CA THR A 32 4.43 -14.25 6.71
C THR A 32 2.92 -14.07 6.63
N ALA A 33 2.32 -13.28 7.52
CA ALA A 33 0.89 -13.01 7.50
C ALA A 33 0.43 -12.27 6.24
N ILE A 34 1.20 -11.28 5.76
CA ILE A 34 0.93 -10.56 4.50
C ILE A 34 0.96 -11.54 3.31
N VAL A 35 1.92 -12.47 3.26
CA VAL A 35 2.00 -13.49 2.21
C VAL A 35 0.85 -14.51 2.30
N LEU A 36 0.46 -14.93 3.51
CA LEU A 36 -0.71 -15.79 3.71
C LEU A 36 -1.99 -15.11 3.23
N GLY A 37 -2.19 -13.83 3.56
CA GLY A 37 -3.31 -13.03 3.08
C GLY A 37 -3.31 -12.86 1.56
N ALA A 38 -2.15 -12.59 0.95
CA ALA A 38 -2.01 -12.52 -0.51
C ALA A 38 -2.42 -13.82 -1.22
N ARG A 39 -2.12 -14.98 -0.60
CA ARG A 39 -2.51 -16.32 -1.06
C ARG A 39 -3.94 -16.73 -0.69
N GLY A 40 -4.73 -15.82 -0.14
CA GLY A 40 -6.12 -16.08 0.27
C GLY A 40 -6.28 -16.89 1.56
N ARG A 41 -5.19 -17.18 2.28
CA ARG A 41 -5.21 -17.96 3.54
C ARG A 41 -5.54 -17.07 4.74
N TYR A 42 -6.70 -16.38 4.69
CA TYR A 42 -7.04 -15.34 5.66
C TYR A 42 -7.13 -15.84 7.10
N ALA A 43 -7.66 -17.05 7.36
CA ALA A 43 -7.70 -17.61 8.72
C ALA A 43 -6.30 -17.77 9.32
N ALA A 44 -5.36 -18.33 8.55
CA ALA A 44 -3.96 -18.48 8.98
C ALA A 44 -3.26 -17.13 9.17
N ALA A 45 -3.54 -16.16 8.29
CA ALA A 45 -3.02 -14.80 8.43
C ALA A 45 -3.60 -14.10 9.68
N THR A 46 -4.92 -14.20 9.90
CA THR A 46 -5.62 -13.60 11.06
C THR A 46 -5.03 -14.10 12.39
N THR A 47 -4.76 -15.41 12.52
CA THR A 47 -4.11 -15.98 13.72
C THR A 47 -2.78 -15.31 14.06
N LEU A 48 -1.95 -14.99 13.06
CA LEU A 48 -0.70 -14.26 13.28
C LEU A 48 -0.95 -12.79 13.59
N LEU A 49 -1.83 -12.13 12.82
CA LEU A 49 -2.09 -10.69 12.91
C LEU A 49 -2.75 -10.30 14.24
N ASP A 50 -3.67 -11.10 14.76
CA ASP A 50 -4.29 -10.80 16.06
C ASP A 50 -3.28 -10.91 17.22
N ARG A 51 -2.27 -11.79 17.13
CA ARG A 51 -1.15 -11.78 18.09
C ARG A 51 -0.28 -10.54 17.90
N LEU A 52 0.09 -10.22 16.66
CA LEU A 52 0.94 -9.06 16.34
C LEU A 52 0.31 -7.71 16.72
N ARG A 53 -1.02 -7.60 16.71
CA ARG A 53 -1.77 -6.41 17.19
C ARG A 53 -1.69 -6.19 18.70
N ARG A 54 -1.16 -7.15 19.46
CA ARG A 54 -0.95 -7.07 20.92
C ARG A 54 0.54 -6.98 21.29
N GLU A 55 1.43 -6.93 20.31
CA GLU A 55 2.87 -6.74 20.54
C GLU A 55 3.15 -5.30 21.03
N PRO A 56 4.21 -5.08 21.84
CA PRO A 56 4.55 -3.74 22.34
C PRO A 56 4.99 -2.74 21.26
N ASP A 57 5.46 -3.22 20.10
CA ASP A 57 5.89 -2.38 18.99
C ASP A 57 4.67 -1.78 18.25
N PRO A 58 4.44 -0.45 18.34
CA PRO A 58 3.27 0.19 17.73
C PRO A 58 3.31 0.17 16.20
N VAL A 59 4.49 0.08 15.58
CA VAL A 59 4.63 0.00 14.12
C VAL A 59 4.15 -1.37 13.63
N VAL A 60 4.63 -2.45 14.25
CA VAL A 60 4.19 -3.82 13.93
C VAL A 60 2.70 -4.00 14.23
N ALA A 61 2.22 -3.50 15.38
CA ALA A 61 0.80 -3.58 15.73
C ALA A 61 -0.10 -2.79 14.76
N SER A 62 0.36 -1.61 14.31
CA SER A 62 -0.33 -0.81 13.28
C SER A 62 -0.41 -1.55 11.94
N PHE A 63 0.73 -2.08 11.43
CA PHE A 63 0.71 -2.86 10.20
C PHE A 63 -0.16 -4.12 10.29
N ALA A 64 -0.16 -4.78 11.45
CA ALA A 64 -1.02 -5.93 11.67
C ALA A 64 -2.52 -5.54 11.65
N GLY A 65 -2.87 -4.39 12.23
CA GLY A 65 -4.20 -3.77 12.15
C GLY A 65 -4.63 -3.48 10.70
N SER A 66 -3.82 -2.75 9.95
CA SER A 66 -4.11 -2.40 8.54
C SER A 66 -4.11 -3.61 7.60
N THR A 67 -3.34 -4.65 7.89
CA THR A 67 -3.39 -5.91 7.11
C THR A 67 -4.71 -6.64 7.35
N LEU A 68 -5.18 -6.74 8.60
CA LEU A 68 -6.53 -7.27 8.88
C LEU A 68 -7.62 -6.42 8.23
N ALA A 69 -7.49 -5.09 8.26
CA ALA A 69 -8.44 -4.18 7.61
C ALA A 69 -8.56 -4.47 6.11
N SER A 70 -7.41 -4.66 5.44
CA SER A 70 -7.33 -5.06 4.04
C SER A 70 -8.06 -6.38 3.75
N HIS A 71 -7.96 -7.40 4.62
CA HIS A 71 -8.70 -8.65 4.45
C HIS A 71 -10.22 -8.45 4.52
N ARG A 72 -10.72 -7.58 5.42
CA ARG A 72 -12.14 -7.25 5.49
C ARG A 72 -12.59 -6.49 4.25
N ARG A 73 -11.82 -5.48 3.82
CA ARG A 73 -12.07 -4.64 2.63
C ARG A 73 -12.15 -5.47 1.35
N GLN A 74 -11.28 -6.46 1.19
CA GLN A 74 -11.21 -7.32 0.00
C GLN A 74 -12.52 -8.09 -0.27
N LEU A 75 -13.40 -8.23 0.72
CA LEU A 75 -14.69 -8.89 0.60
C LEU A 75 -15.86 -7.96 0.95
N GLY A 76 -15.67 -6.64 0.84
CA GLY A 76 -16.70 -5.60 1.02
C GLY A 76 -16.93 -5.12 2.46
N GLY A 77 -16.13 -5.59 3.43
CA GLY A 77 -16.27 -5.29 4.85
C GLY A 77 -15.79 -3.89 5.29
N HIS A 78 -16.08 -2.84 4.51
CA HIS A 78 -15.52 -1.49 4.68
C HIS A 78 -15.78 -0.88 6.06
N ALA A 79 -16.97 -1.09 6.64
CA ALA A 79 -17.29 -0.60 7.98
C ALA A 79 -16.45 -1.28 9.09
N ALA A 80 -16.05 -2.55 8.89
CA ALA A 80 -15.17 -3.27 9.80
C ALA A 80 -13.70 -2.91 9.57
N ALA A 81 -13.28 -2.79 8.31
CA ALA A 81 -11.95 -2.34 7.91
C ALA A 81 -11.63 -0.95 8.49
N ARG A 82 -12.56 0.01 8.38
CA ARG A 82 -12.40 1.38 8.88
C ARG A 82 -12.13 1.45 10.39
N LYS A 83 -12.72 0.54 11.18
CA LYS A 83 -12.46 0.45 12.62
C LYS A 83 -11.03 -0.02 12.91
N LEU A 84 -10.53 -0.97 12.12
CA LEU A 84 -9.18 -1.52 12.24
C LEU A 84 -8.11 -0.52 11.80
N ASP A 85 -8.29 0.15 10.66
CA ASP A 85 -7.37 1.20 10.20
C ASP A 85 -7.41 2.46 11.08
N GLY A 86 -8.57 2.79 11.66
CA GLY A 86 -8.68 3.85 12.68
C GLY A 86 -7.87 3.53 13.95
N ALA A 87 -7.93 2.28 14.43
CA ALA A 87 -7.12 1.82 15.55
C ALA A 87 -5.62 1.77 15.21
N ALA A 88 -5.26 1.32 14.00
CA ALA A 88 -3.89 1.32 13.51
C ALA A 88 -3.30 2.75 13.49
N LEU A 89 -4.05 3.72 12.95
CA LEU A 89 -3.63 5.12 12.89
C LEU A 89 -3.37 5.74 14.28
N LEU A 90 -4.10 5.34 15.31
CA LEU A 90 -3.88 5.84 16.68
C LEU A 90 -2.52 5.40 17.24
N LEU A 91 -2.11 4.15 17.00
CA LEU A 91 -0.84 3.59 17.46
C LEU A 91 0.38 4.37 16.94
N VAL A 92 0.30 4.86 15.69
CA VAL A 92 1.37 5.63 15.03
C VAL A 92 1.10 7.14 14.94
N GLY A 93 -0.01 7.60 15.53
CA GLY A 93 -0.37 9.01 15.64
C GLY A 93 0.01 9.63 16.98
N ALA A 94 -0.05 8.87 18.08
CA ALA A 94 0.20 9.37 19.43
C ALA A 94 1.66 9.82 19.65
N GLY A 95 2.64 9.18 19.01
CA GLY A 95 4.06 9.54 19.13
C GLY A 95 4.45 10.90 18.55
N ALA A 96 3.59 11.52 17.74
CA ALA A 96 3.87 12.80 17.09
C ALA A 96 3.44 14.04 17.91
N TYR A 97 2.70 13.85 19.01
CA TYR A 97 2.22 14.95 19.88
C TYR A 97 2.98 15.08 21.21
N GLY A 98 3.95 14.19 21.49
CA GLY A 98 4.67 14.15 22.76
C GLY A 98 6.08 14.75 22.76
N ALA A 99 6.52 15.38 21.66
CA ALA A 99 7.91 15.82 21.48
C ALA A 99 8.06 17.12 20.67
N GLN A 100 7.36 18.18 21.07
CA GLN A 100 7.93 19.52 21.00
C GLN A 100 8.19 19.99 22.43
N PRO A 101 9.45 20.30 22.82
CA PRO A 101 9.65 21.20 23.94
C PRO A 101 9.12 22.58 23.51
N ASP A 102 8.36 23.24 24.39
CA ASP A 102 7.90 24.61 24.20
C ASP A 102 9.11 25.55 24.08
N SER A 103 9.58 25.79 22.87
CA SER A 103 10.40 26.94 22.51
C SER A 103 9.48 28.12 22.19
N GLY A 104 8.74 28.57 23.22
CA GLY A 104 7.89 29.75 23.12
C GLY A 104 8.71 30.98 22.69
N PRO A 105 8.25 31.76 21.69
CA PRO A 105 8.95 32.99 21.33
C PRO A 105 8.84 33.99 22.48
N GLY A 106 9.99 34.40 23.01
CA GLY A 106 10.07 35.40 24.07
C GLY A 106 9.35 36.68 23.66
N HIS A 107 8.42 37.13 24.51
CA HIS A 107 7.58 38.30 24.29
C HIS A 107 8.39 39.60 24.47
N PRO A 108 8.60 40.43 23.43
CA PRO A 108 9.13 41.77 23.62
C PRO A 108 7.97 42.73 23.93
N THR A 109 7.93 43.27 25.14
CA THR A 109 7.05 44.38 25.49
C THR A 109 7.47 45.64 24.72
N GLY A 110 6.57 46.20 23.89
CA GLY A 110 6.79 47.45 23.16
C GLY A 110 5.46 48.04 22.67
N ASP A 111 5.16 49.26 23.11
CA ASP A 111 3.86 49.92 22.92
C ASP A 111 3.53 50.29 21.45
N PRO A 112 2.23 50.41 21.10
CA PRO A 112 1.81 50.64 19.72
C PRO A 112 1.87 52.13 19.31
N LYS A 113 2.40 52.39 18.11
CA LYS A 113 2.05 53.57 17.31
C LYS A 113 1.68 53.12 15.90
N GLY A 114 0.47 53.50 15.47
CA GLY A 114 -0.13 52.97 14.25
C GLY A 114 0.19 53.76 12.98
N ALA A 115 -0.12 53.14 11.84
CA ALA A 115 -0.37 53.82 10.57
C ALA A 115 -1.39 53.00 9.76
N VAL A 116 -2.42 53.67 9.27
CA VAL A 116 -3.45 53.10 8.37
C VAL A 116 -2.93 53.10 6.93
N ARG A 117 -3.22 52.05 6.16
CA ARG A 117 -3.57 52.12 4.71
C ARG A 117 -4.23 50.83 4.21
N HIS A 118 -5.01 50.99 3.14
CA HIS A 118 -6.01 50.04 2.61
C HIS A 118 -5.49 49.32 1.32
N PRO A 119 -6.26 48.41 0.68
CA PRO A 119 -5.71 47.32 -0.13
C PRO A 119 -5.62 47.60 -1.65
N ALA A 120 -4.96 46.69 -2.37
CA ALA A 120 -5.16 46.45 -3.80
C ALA A 120 -4.81 45.00 -4.21
N ASP A 121 -5.72 44.39 -4.95
CA ASP A 121 -5.59 43.19 -5.82
C ASP A 121 -5.60 43.69 -7.30
N PRO A 122 -5.40 42.87 -8.36
CA PRO A 122 -4.63 41.63 -8.50
C PRO A 122 -3.74 41.64 -9.80
N ASP A 123 -3.51 40.47 -10.39
CA ASP A 123 -3.04 40.18 -11.77
C ASP A 123 -1.55 40.34 -12.15
N SER A 124 -0.91 39.19 -12.44
CA SER A 124 -0.14 39.01 -13.68
C SER A 124 0.06 37.52 -14.01
N ALA A 125 -0.16 37.14 -15.27
CA ALA A 125 0.03 35.78 -15.78
C ALA A 125 1.51 35.49 -16.11
N GLY A 126 1.88 34.20 -16.20
CA GLY A 126 3.23 33.82 -16.62
C GLY A 126 3.54 32.32 -16.56
N LEU A 127 3.09 31.56 -17.55
CA LEU A 127 3.79 30.33 -17.96
C LEU A 127 5.17 30.72 -18.53
N PRO A 128 6.17 29.83 -18.43
CA PRO A 128 6.60 29.22 -19.69
C PRO A 128 6.91 27.72 -19.63
N THR A 129 6.95 27.15 -20.83
CA THR A 129 7.20 25.76 -21.17
C THR A 129 8.68 25.42 -21.35
N ALA A 130 9.01 24.18 -20.98
CA ALA A 130 9.87 23.25 -21.72
C ALA A 130 11.42 23.43 -21.76
N VAL A 131 12.00 22.34 -22.29
CA VAL A 131 13.37 22.12 -22.79
C VAL A 131 14.31 21.36 -21.83
N THR A 132 15.21 20.61 -22.48
CA THR A 132 15.93 19.41 -22.07
C THR A 132 17.20 19.71 -21.26
N ASP A 133 17.80 18.67 -20.66
CA ASP A 133 19.04 18.12 -21.23
C ASP A 133 19.45 16.79 -20.59
N ALA A 134 20.16 15.99 -21.38
CA ALA A 134 20.77 14.73 -21.00
C ALA A 134 22.29 14.84 -21.07
N ALA A 135 23.00 14.35 -20.05
CA ALA A 135 24.43 14.06 -20.14
C ALA A 135 24.85 13.07 -19.03
N ASP A 136 25.08 11.82 -19.42
CA ASP A 136 26.21 11.02 -18.91
C ASP A 136 27.47 11.48 -19.67
N PRO A 137 28.70 11.39 -19.12
CA PRO A 137 29.48 10.20 -19.47
C PRO A 137 30.57 9.73 -18.46
N ALA A 138 31.02 8.51 -18.76
CA ALA A 138 32.39 7.99 -18.65
C ALA A 138 32.88 7.34 -17.33
N SER A 139 33.19 6.05 -17.51
CA SER A 139 33.90 5.09 -16.66
C SER A 139 35.42 5.30 -16.57
N ALA A 140 36.03 4.89 -15.45
CA ALA A 140 37.37 4.29 -15.41
C ALA A 140 37.61 3.43 -14.16
N ASP A 141 38.27 2.28 -14.34
CA ASP A 141 38.83 1.29 -13.39
C ASP A 141 40.06 0.70 -14.15
N PRO A 142 41.02 -0.09 -13.60
CA PRO A 142 41.11 -0.67 -12.25
C PRO A 142 42.50 -0.64 -11.55
N GLY A 143 42.51 -1.13 -10.30
CA GLY A 143 43.54 -2.08 -9.85
C GLY A 143 44.50 -1.66 -8.72
N GLY A 144 44.66 -2.54 -7.71
CA GLY A 144 45.76 -2.45 -6.74
C GLY A 144 45.48 -3.06 -5.36
N ALA A 145 45.82 -4.34 -5.15
CA ALA A 145 45.75 -4.98 -3.83
C ALA A 145 47.08 -4.90 -3.06
N ARG A 146 47.03 -4.78 -1.71
CA ARG A 146 47.91 -5.50 -0.76
C ARG A 146 47.56 -5.26 0.73
N THR A 147 47.22 -6.37 1.40
CA THR A 147 47.56 -6.78 2.78
C THR A 147 48.13 -5.78 3.81
N GLY A 148 47.52 -5.74 5.00
CA GLY A 148 48.12 -5.30 6.26
C GLY A 148 47.13 -5.41 7.43
N ALA A 149 47.50 -6.07 8.55
CA ALA A 149 46.58 -6.36 9.66
C ALA A 149 46.88 -5.56 10.94
N THR A 150 45.83 -4.94 11.50
CA THR A 150 45.55 -4.53 12.90
C THR A 150 46.69 -4.14 13.86
N PRO A 151 46.45 -3.10 14.67
CA PRO A 151 46.12 -3.39 16.08
C PRO A 151 44.72 -2.95 16.50
N VAL A 152 44.28 -3.47 17.65
CA VAL A 152 42.99 -3.17 18.29
C VAL A 152 43.10 -1.89 19.11
N ASP A 153 42.21 -0.92 18.89
CA ASP A 153 41.84 0.07 19.91
C ASP A 153 40.37 -0.13 20.33
N ARG A 154 40.13 -0.08 21.64
CA ARG A 154 38.81 -0.15 22.27
C ARG A 154 38.58 1.16 23.02
N SER A 155 38.14 2.19 22.31
CA SER A 155 37.56 3.38 22.96
C SER A 155 36.18 3.72 22.39
N ALA A 156 35.32 4.22 23.26
CA ALA A 156 33.87 4.21 23.17
C ALA A 156 33.29 4.81 21.87
N ALA A 157 32.70 3.95 21.03
CA ALA A 157 31.72 4.39 20.04
C ALA A 157 30.44 4.84 20.77
N VAL A 158 30.28 6.15 20.96
CA VAL A 158 28.97 6.76 21.19
C VAL A 158 28.14 6.44 19.95
N GLY A 159 27.28 5.42 20.08
CA GLY A 159 26.46 4.90 19.01
C GLY A 159 25.47 5.95 18.53
N THR A 160 25.86 6.74 17.53
CA THR A 160 24.94 7.61 16.80
C THR A 160 23.81 6.74 16.25
N ASN A 161 22.61 6.93 16.79
CA ASN A 161 21.43 6.16 16.44
C ASN A 161 20.96 6.55 15.02
N ARG A 162 21.72 6.10 14.03
CA ARG A 162 21.44 6.30 12.61
C ARG A 162 20.29 5.36 12.26
N ALA A 163 19.07 5.85 12.48
CA ALA A 163 17.84 5.16 12.15
C ALA A 163 17.98 4.51 10.76
N SER A 164 18.01 3.18 10.74
CA SER A 164 18.27 2.41 9.53
C SER A 164 17.18 2.74 8.52
N PHE A 165 17.55 3.38 7.41
CA PHE A 165 16.62 3.76 6.36
C PHE A 165 15.88 2.50 5.87
N GLU A 166 14.59 2.44 6.14
CA GLU A 166 13.72 1.33 5.75
C GLU A 166 13.14 1.64 4.35
N PRO A 167 13.69 1.07 3.27
CA PRO A 167 13.35 1.45 1.90
C PRO A 167 11.91 1.07 1.52
N ASP A 168 11.36 0.06 2.19
CA ASP A 168 10.00 -0.42 1.98
C ASP A 168 8.97 0.28 2.89
N GLY A 169 9.40 1.26 3.70
CA GLY A 169 8.53 2.01 4.58
C GLY A 169 7.81 1.14 5.61
N LEU A 170 8.50 0.17 6.20
CA LEU A 170 8.03 -0.61 7.35
C LEU A 170 8.43 0.05 8.68
N ASP A 171 8.17 1.36 8.77
CA ASP A 171 8.41 2.23 9.91
C ASP A 171 7.14 3.04 10.27
N VAL A 172 7.25 3.96 11.23
CA VAL A 172 6.14 4.83 11.69
C VAL A 172 5.48 5.59 10.54
N ALA A 173 6.27 6.16 9.63
CA ALA A 173 5.78 6.97 8.52
C ALA A 173 4.97 6.13 7.53
N GLY A 174 5.51 4.98 7.11
CA GLY A 174 4.82 4.09 6.19
C GLY A 174 3.66 3.31 6.82
N ALA A 175 3.65 3.10 8.13
CA ALA A 175 2.50 2.58 8.88
C ALA A 175 1.36 3.61 8.94
N ARG A 176 1.69 4.88 9.19
CA ARG A 176 0.74 6.00 9.20
C ARG A 176 0.12 6.21 7.83
N ALA A 177 0.92 6.16 6.76
CA ALA A 177 0.44 6.25 5.39
C ALA A 177 -0.50 5.08 5.03
N ASP A 178 -0.17 3.84 5.43
CA ASP A 178 -1.02 2.67 5.19
C ASP A 178 -2.40 2.79 5.84
N ALA A 179 -2.44 3.20 7.11
CA ALA A 179 -3.70 3.37 7.84
C ALA A 179 -4.54 4.51 7.26
N LEU A 180 -3.92 5.62 6.85
CA LEU A 180 -4.60 6.73 6.16
C LEU A 180 -5.17 6.30 4.79
N LEU A 181 -4.43 5.50 4.00
CA LEU A 181 -4.90 4.97 2.72
C LEU A 181 -6.02 3.94 2.90
N GLY A 182 -5.95 3.11 3.95
CA GLY A 182 -7.02 2.20 4.32
C GLY A 182 -8.31 2.94 4.69
N LEU A 183 -8.21 3.95 5.55
CA LEU A 183 -9.33 4.85 5.87
C LEU A 183 -9.86 5.58 4.62
N ALA A 184 -8.99 5.98 3.69
CA ALA A 184 -9.40 6.62 2.44
C ALA A 184 -10.25 5.67 1.58
N ALA A 185 -9.76 4.43 1.35
CA ALA A 185 -10.46 3.40 0.59
C ALA A 185 -11.81 3.00 1.21
N ASP A 186 -11.92 2.95 2.55
CA ASP A 186 -13.21 2.66 3.19
C ASP A 186 -14.18 3.84 3.16
N ASN A 187 -13.69 5.10 3.18
CA ASN A 187 -14.57 6.25 2.99
C ASN A 187 -15.05 6.33 1.54
N LEU A 188 -14.19 6.01 0.57
CA LEU A 188 -14.53 5.90 -0.85
C LEU A 188 -15.68 4.90 -1.05
N ALA A 189 -15.52 3.65 -0.60
CA ALA A 189 -16.53 2.61 -0.74
C ALA A 189 -17.85 2.87 0.04
N LEU A 190 -17.83 3.82 0.98
CA LEU A 190 -19.01 4.32 1.69
C LEU A 190 -19.59 5.61 1.06
N GLY A 191 -19.19 5.97 -0.16
CA GLY A 191 -19.68 7.15 -0.90
C GLY A 191 -19.13 8.50 -0.42
N ARG A 192 -18.11 8.52 0.44
CA ARG A 192 -17.60 9.72 1.13
C ARG A 192 -16.37 10.28 0.42
N LEU A 193 -16.50 10.59 -0.87
CA LEU A 193 -15.39 10.99 -1.75
C LEU A 193 -14.53 12.12 -1.18
N GLY A 194 -15.16 13.19 -0.67
CA GLY A 194 -14.43 14.31 -0.06
C GLY A 194 -13.62 13.93 1.19
N ALA A 195 -14.04 12.92 1.95
CA ALA A 195 -13.25 12.38 3.06
C ALA A 195 -12.09 11.51 2.56
N ALA A 196 -12.34 10.68 1.53
CA ALA A 196 -11.32 9.86 0.88
C ALA A 196 -10.18 10.71 0.28
N ARG A 197 -10.52 11.76 -0.50
CA ARG A 197 -9.55 12.73 -1.06
C ARG A 197 -8.66 13.35 0.03
N ARG A 198 -9.24 13.85 1.13
CA ARG A 198 -8.46 14.45 2.24
C ARG A 198 -7.55 13.44 2.95
N LEU A 199 -7.98 12.18 3.10
CA LEU A 199 -7.18 11.12 3.71
C LEU A 199 -6.03 10.68 2.81
N ALA A 200 -6.24 10.59 1.49
CA ALA A 200 -5.20 10.30 0.51
C ALA A 200 -4.10 11.39 0.49
N VAL A 201 -4.48 12.68 0.54
CA VAL A 201 -3.52 13.79 0.68
C VAL A 201 -2.68 13.67 1.95
N ARG A 202 -3.31 13.37 3.10
CA ARG A 202 -2.59 13.16 4.37
C ARG A 202 -1.67 11.95 4.34
N ALA A 203 -2.02 10.89 3.59
CA ALA A 203 -1.14 9.74 3.41
C ALA A 203 0.12 10.09 2.60
N ALA A 204 -0.03 10.84 1.50
CA ALA A 204 1.09 11.31 0.68
C ALA A 204 1.99 12.33 1.41
N GLN A 205 1.47 13.00 2.44
CA GLN A 205 2.25 13.82 3.38
C GLN A 205 2.96 12.97 4.45
N ALA A 206 2.41 11.80 4.82
CA ALA A 206 2.99 10.91 5.82
C ALA A 206 4.14 10.05 5.26
N ASP A 207 4.03 9.57 4.02
CA ASP A 207 5.10 8.84 3.33
C ASP A 207 5.02 9.01 1.81
N ARG A 208 6.17 9.21 1.17
CA ARG A 208 6.34 9.36 -0.29
C ARG A 208 7.13 8.22 -0.94
N ARG A 209 7.61 7.25 -0.15
CA ARG A 209 8.33 6.07 -0.66
C ARG A 209 7.42 5.18 -1.51
N TRP A 210 8.05 4.32 -2.29
CA TRP A 210 7.42 3.53 -3.35
C TRP A 210 6.11 2.85 -2.91
N ARG A 211 6.06 2.26 -1.70
CA ARG A 211 4.92 1.48 -1.21
C ARG A 211 3.70 2.36 -0.93
N ALA A 212 3.91 3.52 -0.29
CA ALA A 212 2.88 4.51 -0.06
C ALA A 212 2.43 5.18 -1.37
N ALA A 213 3.36 5.48 -2.28
CA ALA A 213 3.06 6.06 -3.59
C ALA A 213 2.21 5.13 -4.47
N VAL A 214 2.54 3.84 -4.54
CA VAL A 214 1.77 2.82 -5.28
C VAL A 214 0.35 2.70 -4.73
N ARG A 215 0.20 2.55 -3.42
CA ARG A 215 -1.12 2.42 -2.78
C ARG A 215 -1.93 3.72 -2.86
N GLY A 216 -1.26 4.88 -2.83
CA GLY A 216 -1.85 6.19 -3.08
C GLY A 216 -2.39 6.32 -4.51
N GLY A 217 -1.65 5.82 -5.51
CA GLY A 217 -2.11 5.78 -6.90
C GLY A 217 -3.35 4.91 -7.10
N TRP A 218 -3.47 3.78 -6.38
CA TRP A 218 -4.71 2.97 -6.39
C TRP A 218 -5.89 3.75 -5.83
N VAL A 219 -5.75 4.33 -4.63
CA VAL A 219 -6.83 5.09 -3.99
C VAL A 219 -7.20 6.33 -4.81
N ALA A 220 -6.24 7.02 -5.42
CA ALA A 220 -6.52 8.15 -6.30
C ALA A 220 -7.30 7.72 -7.55
N ALA A 221 -6.89 6.65 -8.23
CA ALA A 221 -7.61 6.12 -9.39
C ALA A 221 -9.04 5.66 -9.03
N GLU A 222 -9.20 4.90 -7.94
CA GLU A 222 -10.51 4.43 -7.47
C GLU A 222 -11.41 5.62 -7.03
N ILE A 223 -10.84 6.74 -6.54
CA ILE A 223 -11.58 7.99 -6.27
C ILE A 223 -12.06 8.65 -7.58
N GLU A 224 -11.19 8.87 -8.57
CA GLU A 224 -11.60 9.53 -9.82
C GLU A 224 -12.65 8.70 -10.59
N LEU A 225 -12.56 7.37 -10.54
CA LEU A 225 -13.58 6.47 -11.07
C LEU A 225 -14.95 6.68 -10.40
N ALA A 226 -14.97 6.79 -9.07
CA ALA A 226 -16.22 7.00 -8.33
C ALA A 226 -16.80 8.42 -8.48
N ASP A 227 -15.97 9.40 -8.90
CA ASP A 227 -16.36 10.79 -9.19
C ASP A 227 -16.74 11.01 -10.68
N GLY A 228 -16.80 9.94 -11.47
CA GLY A 228 -17.08 9.96 -12.91
C GLY A 228 -15.96 10.55 -13.78
N GLN A 229 -14.80 10.84 -13.20
CA GLN A 229 -13.66 11.49 -13.87
C GLN A 229 -12.70 10.45 -14.48
N HIS A 230 -13.22 9.54 -15.31
CA HIS A 230 -12.51 8.30 -15.68
C HIS A 230 -11.12 8.53 -16.30
N ALA A 231 -10.96 9.53 -17.16
CA ALA A 231 -9.66 9.88 -17.74
C ALA A 231 -8.62 10.28 -16.68
N ASN A 232 -9.04 10.94 -15.60
CA ASN A 232 -8.16 11.33 -14.49
C ASN A 232 -7.69 10.11 -13.66
N ALA A 233 -8.40 8.97 -13.73
CA ALA A 233 -8.02 7.74 -13.03
C ALA A 233 -6.79 7.05 -13.65
N VAL A 234 -6.54 7.26 -14.95
CA VAL A 234 -5.52 6.51 -15.70
C VAL A 234 -4.10 6.89 -15.25
N ALA A 235 -3.81 8.18 -15.13
CA ALA A 235 -2.48 8.67 -14.74
C ALA A 235 -1.97 8.12 -13.37
N PRO A 236 -2.75 8.20 -12.25
CA PRO A 236 -2.31 7.63 -10.97
C PRO A 236 -2.22 6.10 -10.98
N ALA A 237 -3.08 5.41 -11.73
CA ALA A 237 -3.02 3.96 -11.89
C ALA A 237 -1.77 3.50 -12.67
N ARG A 238 -1.46 4.19 -13.78
CA ARG A 238 -0.29 3.96 -14.62
C ARG A 238 1.00 4.17 -13.82
N ARG A 239 1.07 5.27 -13.07
CA ARG A 239 2.22 5.56 -12.20
C ARG A 239 2.40 4.53 -11.09
N ALA A 240 1.32 4.01 -10.51
CA ALA A 240 1.39 2.94 -9.51
C ALA A 240 1.92 1.61 -10.11
N LEU A 241 1.62 1.32 -11.38
CA LEU A 241 2.15 0.14 -12.06
C LEU A 241 3.64 0.26 -12.38
N GLU A 242 4.07 1.42 -12.89
CA GLU A 242 5.48 1.73 -13.16
C GLU A 242 6.35 1.54 -11.90
N ILE A 243 5.98 2.19 -10.79
CA ILE A 243 6.74 2.13 -9.54
C ILE A 243 6.81 0.69 -9.01
N ALA A 244 5.69 -0.04 -9.07
CA ALA A 244 5.64 -1.43 -8.59
C ALA A 244 6.50 -2.38 -9.46
N ARG A 245 6.54 -2.17 -10.78
CA ARG A 245 7.40 -2.92 -11.72
C ARG A 245 8.88 -2.60 -11.47
N VAL A 246 9.27 -1.32 -11.41
CA VAL A 246 10.66 -0.89 -11.13
C VAL A 246 11.17 -1.44 -9.79
N ARG A 247 10.31 -1.55 -8.77
CA ARG A 247 10.69 -2.12 -7.47
C ARG A 247 10.85 -3.64 -7.46
N GLY A 248 10.29 -4.35 -8.45
CA GLY A 248 10.14 -5.81 -8.44
C GLY A 248 9.03 -6.32 -7.51
N ALA A 249 8.10 -5.46 -7.09
CA ALA A 249 7.10 -5.78 -6.07
C ALA A 249 5.88 -6.52 -6.67
N ARG A 250 6.04 -7.81 -7.00
CA ARG A 250 5.10 -8.62 -7.81
C ARG A 250 3.62 -8.46 -7.45
N ARG A 251 3.22 -8.65 -6.19
CA ARG A 251 1.82 -8.46 -5.76
C ARG A 251 1.30 -7.04 -6.00
N HIS A 252 2.15 -6.04 -5.78
CA HIS A 252 1.81 -4.65 -6.04
C HIS A 252 1.67 -4.41 -7.55
N ALA A 253 2.55 -4.98 -8.39
CA ALA A 253 2.44 -4.87 -9.84
C ALA A 253 1.14 -5.50 -10.37
N VAL A 254 0.75 -6.69 -9.89
CA VAL A 254 -0.54 -7.33 -10.25
C VAL A 254 -1.73 -6.46 -9.85
N LYS A 255 -1.82 -5.98 -8.59
CA LYS A 255 -2.94 -5.10 -8.19
C LYS A 255 -2.94 -3.77 -8.95
N SER A 256 -1.78 -3.18 -9.22
CA SER A 256 -1.69 -1.97 -10.07
C SER A 256 -2.16 -2.22 -11.50
N ALA A 257 -1.85 -3.37 -12.09
CA ALA A 257 -2.29 -3.74 -13.43
C ALA A 257 -3.82 -3.92 -13.50
N ILE A 258 -4.42 -4.54 -12.48
CA ILE A 258 -5.89 -4.64 -12.37
C ILE A 258 -6.52 -3.25 -12.28
N VAL A 259 -6.02 -2.37 -11.41
CA VAL A 259 -6.55 -1.00 -11.25
C VAL A 259 -6.38 -0.19 -12.54
N LEU A 260 -5.25 -0.31 -13.24
CA LEU A 260 -5.04 0.35 -14.53
C LEU A 260 -5.96 -0.22 -15.61
N GLY A 261 -6.18 -1.54 -15.68
CA GLY A 261 -7.12 -2.14 -16.63
C GLY A 261 -8.55 -1.61 -16.46
N VAL A 262 -9.03 -1.47 -15.22
CA VAL A 262 -10.31 -0.83 -14.92
C VAL A 262 -10.32 0.65 -15.34
N ALA A 263 -9.26 1.39 -15.03
CA ALA A 263 -9.16 2.81 -15.39
C ALA A 263 -9.16 3.05 -16.91
N LEU A 264 -8.37 2.27 -17.67
CA LEU A 264 -8.34 2.31 -19.13
C LEU A 264 -9.73 2.03 -19.72
N THR A 265 -10.39 0.97 -19.23
CA THR A 265 -11.75 0.59 -19.68
C THR A 265 -12.76 1.72 -19.46
N ALA A 266 -12.78 2.32 -18.27
CA ALA A 266 -13.69 3.41 -17.94
C ALA A 266 -13.39 4.70 -18.74
N ALA A 267 -12.13 4.94 -19.08
CA ALA A 267 -11.69 6.06 -19.91
C ALA A 267 -11.89 5.83 -21.43
N GLY A 268 -12.18 4.60 -21.86
CA GLY A 268 -12.22 4.22 -23.28
C GLY A 268 -10.83 4.12 -23.93
N GLU A 269 -9.76 3.96 -23.14
CA GLU A 269 -8.41 3.70 -23.64
C GLU A 269 -8.20 2.21 -23.97
N GLU A 270 -7.40 1.93 -25.01
CA GLU A 270 -7.07 0.57 -25.45
C GLU A 270 -6.11 -0.18 -24.49
N GLY A 271 -5.88 -1.47 -24.76
CA GLY A 271 -4.89 -2.29 -24.05
C GLY A 271 -5.34 -2.84 -22.67
N ALA A 272 -6.53 -2.48 -22.19
CA ALA A 272 -7.06 -2.95 -20.90
C ALA A 272 -7.13 -4.49 -20.80
N LEU A 273 -7.64 -5.17 -21.83
CA LEU A 273 -7.84 -6.63 -21.83
C LEU A 273 -6.51 -7.41 -21.83
N GLU A 274 -5.53 -6.97 -22.64
CA GLU A 274 -4.19 -7.55 -22.67
C GLU A 274 -3.51 -7.42 -21.29
N LEU A 275 -3.56 -6.22 -20.71
CA LEU A 275 -2.99 -5.94 -19.39
C LEU A 275 -3.62 -6.80 -18.29
N LEU A 276 -4.94 -7.01 -18.33
CA LEU A 276 -5.67 -7.86 -17.38
C LEU A 276 -5.37 -9.35 -17.59
N GLY A 277 -5.17 -9.81 -18.83
CA GLY A 277 -4.69 -11.16 -19.14
C GLY A 277 -3.34 -11.44 -18.49
N VAL A 278 -2.35 -10.59 -18.73
CA VAL A 278 -1.01 -10.69 -18.12
C VAL A 278 -1.09 -10.60 -16.58
N ALA A 279 -1.96 -9.75 -16.03
CA ALA A 279 -2.15 -9.64 -14.59
C ALA A 279 -2.75 -10.91 -13.97
N LEU A 280 -3.67 -11.59 -14.67
CA LEU A 280 -4.27 -12.84 -14.25
C LEU A 280 -3.23 -13.98 -14.26
N GLU A 281 -2.47 -14.13 -15.34
CA GLU A 281 -1.40 -15.14 -15.46
C GLU A 281 -0.34 -15.00 -14.36
N GLU A 282 0.14 -13.79 -14.12
CA GLU A 282 1.10 -13.51 -13.04
C GLU A 282 0.48 -13.71 -11.64
N ALA A 283 -0.82 -13.46 -11.47
CA ALA A 283 -1.52 -13.77 -10.21
C ALA A 283 -1.57 -15.27 -9.94
N GLU A 284 -1.90 -16.08 -10.96
CA GLU A 284 -1.93 -17.54 -10.87
C GLU A 284 -0.55 -18.15 -10.61
N LYS A 285 0.44 -17.75 -11.40
CA LYS A 285 1.85 -18.17 -11.32
C LYS A 285 2.48 -17.97 -9.93
N TYR A 286 2.02 -16.98 -9.18
CA TYR A 286 2.50 -16.68 -7.82
C TYR A 286 1.51 -17.04 -6.69
N GLU A 287 0.45 -17.79 -7.01
CA GLU A 287 -0.60 -18.23 -6.09
C GLU A 287 -1.28 -17.04 -5.36
N LEU A 288 -1.36 -15.88 -6.01
CA LEU A 288 -1.93 -14.65 -5.46
C LEU A 288 -3.47 -14.68 -5.51
N HIS A 289 -4.07 -15.74 -4.94
CA HIS A 289 -5.50 -16.01 -5.03
C HIS A 289 -6.39 -14.82 -4.64
N SER A 290 -5.95 -13.97 -3.69
CA SER A 290 -6.65 -12.73 -3.31
C SER A 290 -6.83 -11.71 -4.45
N LEU A 291 -6.02 -11.82 -5.51
CA LEU A 291 -6.05 -11.01 -6.73
C LEU A 291 -6.50 -11.82 -7.95
N THR A 292 -6.22 -13.13 -8.02
CA THR A 292 -6.64 -14.00 -9.13
C THR A 292 -8.15 -13.95 -9.37
N TRP A 293 -8.98 -14.07 -8.32
CA TRP A 293 -10.44 -14.01 -8.50
C TRP A 293 -10.91 -12.62 -8.96
N VAL A 294 -10.25 -11.55 -8.50
CA VAL A 294 -10.55 -10.16 -8.89
C VAL A 294 -10.19 -9.92 -10.34
N ALA A 295 -8.99 -10.34 -10.76
CA ALA A 295 -8.54 -10.24 -12.15
C ALA A 295 -9.50 -11.01 -13.06
N ALA A 296 -9.83 -12.26 -12.72
CA ALA A 296 -10.80 -13.05 -13.48
C ALA A 296 -12.20 -12.39 -13.51
N GLN A 297 -12.68 -11.82 -12.40
CA GLN A 297 -13.96 -11.12 -12.40
C GLN A 297 -13.96 -9.90 -13.33
N VAL A 298 -12.96 -9.02 -13.21
CA VAL A 298 -12.83 -7.83 -14.06
C VAL A 298 -12.69 -8.22 -15.52
N THR A 299 -11.85 -9.21 -15.86
CA THR A 299 -11.71 -9.69 -17.25
C THR A 299 -13.04 -10.22 -17.80
N ALA A 300 -13.89 -10.86 -16.97
CA ALA A 300 -15.22 -11.33 -17.40
C ALA A 300 -16.21 -10.22 -17.74
N ASP A 301 -16.01 -9.03 -17.17
CA ASP A 301 -16.87 -7.86 -17.41
C ASP A 301 -16.42 -7.09 -18.68
N LEU A 302 -15.20 -7.34 -19.18
CA LEU A 302 -14.64 -6.80 -20.41
C LEU A 302 -14.75 -7.77 -21.62
N ASP A 303 -14.27 -9.01 -21.47
CA ASP A 303 -14.31 -10.03 -22.53
C ASP A 303 -15.66 -10.76 -22.48
N THR A 304 -16.67 -10.15 -23.10
CA THR A 304 -18.01 -10.71 -23.21
C THR A 304 -18.07 -12.02 -24.01
N GLY A 305 -17.08 -12.28 -24.87
CA GLY A 305 -16.96 -13.53 -25.65
C GLY A 305 -16.56 -14.74 -24.80
N HIS A 306 -15.74 -14.52 -23.76
CA HIS A 306 -15.28 -15.58 -22.85
C HIS A 306 -15.74 -15.38 -21.38
N ALA A 307 -16.71 -14.50 -21.14
CA ALA A 307 -17.13 -14.08 -19.80
C ALA A 307 -17.44 -15.25 -18.84
N GLU A 308 -18.09 -16.32 -19.31
CA GLU A 308 -18.38 -17.48 -18.45
C GLU A 308 -17.13 -18.27 -18.01
N ARG A 309 -16.08 -18.36 -18.86
CA ARG A 309 -14.80 -18.96 -18.48
C ARG A 309 -14.18 -18.18 -17.32
N TYR A 310 -14.19 -16.86 -17.42
CA TYR A 310 -13.62 -15.97 -16.41
C TYR A 310 -14.49 -15.90 -15.13
N ARG A 311 -15.83 -15.89 -15.23
CA ARG A 311 -16.75 -16.00 -14.09
C ARG A 311 -16.64 -17.34 -13.37
N PHE A 312 -16.46 -18.44 -14.10
CA PHE A 312 -16.20 -19.75 -13.51
C PHE A 312 -14.90 -19.72 -12.69
N ARG A 313 -13.81 -19.23 -13.29
CA ARG A 313 -12.50 -19.14 -12.62
C ARG A 313 -12.51 -18.20 -11.40
N SER A 314 -13.20 -17.06 -11.51
CA SER A 314 -13.46 -16.13 -10.40
C SER A 314 -14.14 -16.86 -9.22
N ARG A 315 -15.26 -17.54 -9.47
CA ARG A 315 -16.02 -18.28 -8.45
C ARG A 315 -15.21 -19.43 -7.83
N GLU A 316 -14.49 -20.21 -8.64
CA GLU A 316 -13.66 -21.32 -8.19
C GLU A 316 -12.58 -20.85 -7.19
N VAL A 317 -11.80 -19.83 -7.57
CA VAL A 317 -10.73 -19.30 -6.72
C VAL A 317 -11.30 -18.60 -5.49
N LEU A 318 -12.37 -17.82 -5.63
CA LEU A 318 -13.06 -17.18 -4.52
C LEU A 318 -13.59 -18.19 -3.50
N HIS A 319 -14.19 -19.31 -3.95
CA HIS A 319 -14.61 -20.39 -3.08
C HIS A 319 -13.43 -20.97 -2.28
N ALA A 320 -12.29 -21.21 -2.92
CA ALA A 320 -11.07 -21.68 -2.24
C ALA A 320 -10.55 -20.66 -1.20
N VAL A 321 -10.62 -19.36 -1.48
CA VAL A 321 -10.30 -18.28 -0.54
C VAL A 321 -11.26 -18.27 0.66
N LEU A 322 -12.57 -18.40 0.41
CA LEU A 322 -13.60 -18.41 1.45
C LEU A 322 -13.48 -19.64 2.37
N ARG A 323 -13.18 -20.84 1.84
CA ARG A 323 -12.87 -22.01 2.69
C ARG A 323 -11.63 -21.83 3.59
N GLN A 324 -10.77 -20.87 3.28
CA GLN A 324 -9.57 -20.52 4.05
C GLN A 324 -9.75 -19.23 4.86
N ALA A 325 -10.98 -18.73 5.01
CA ALA A 325 -11.30 -17.48 5.69
C ALA A 325 -11.74 -17.69 7.14
N ASP A 326 -11.50 -16.70 8.01
CA ASP A 326 -12.01 -16.74 9.39
C ASP A 326 -13.54 -16.46 9.45
N PRO A 327 -14.25 -16.86 10.52
CA PRO A 327 -15.71 -16.71 10.60
C PRO A 327 -16.22 -15.28 10.44
N CYS A 328 -15.42 -14.26 10.79
CA CYS A 328 -15.78 -12.86 10.60
C CYS A 328 -15.62 -12.43 9.13
N VAL A 329 -14.61 -12.94 8.41
CA VAL A 329 -14.49 -12.74 6.95
C VAL A 329 -15.66 -13.45 6.23
N MET A 330 -15.98 -14.68 6.62
CA MET A 330 -17.09 -15.44 6.03
C MET A 330 -18.45 -14.74 6.18
N ARG A 331 -18.72 -14.14 7.34
CA ARG A 331 -19.93 -13.34 7.55
C ARG A 331 -19.97 -12.13 6.62
N ILE A 332 -18.88 -11.36 6.57
CA ILE A 332 -18.74 -10.20 5.68
C ILE A 332 -19.00 -10.59 4.23
N ALA A 333 -18.39 -11.69 3.75
CA ALA A 333 -18.55 -12.12 2.37
C ALA A 333 -19.99 -12.51 2.00
N ARG A 334 -20.75 -13.11 2.93
CA ARG A 334 -22.17 -13.46 2.74
C ARG A 334 -23.11 -12.26 2.72
N GLU A 335 -22.74 -11.18 3.39
CA GLU A 335 -23.51 -9.93 3.49
C GLU A 335 -23.09 -8.90 2.41
N SER A 336 -22.09 -9.22 1.59
CA SER A 336 -21.43 -8.27 0.69
C SER A 336 -22.02 -8.26 -0.72
N PRO A 337 -22.47 -7.09 -1.24
CA PRO A 337 -22.87 -6.96 -2.64
C PRO A 337 -21.68 -7.00 -3.61
N TRP A 338 -20.44 -6.98 -3.10
CA TRP A 338 -19.20 -6.99 -3.89
C TRP A 338 -18.64 -8.40 -4.11
N VAL A 339 -19.29 -9.43 -3.56
CA VAL A 339 -18.87 -10.82 -3.63
C VAL A 339 -19.86 -11.58 -4.54
N PRO A 340 -19.42 -12.19 -5.65
CA PRO A 340 -20.30 -12.95 -6.54
C PRO A 340 -21.16 -13.99 -5.82
N ALA A 341 -22.46 -14.01 -6.14
CA ALA A 341 -23.41 -14.94 -5.54
C ALA A 341 -23.04 -16.40 -5.83
N GLY A 342 -23.29 -17.28 -4.85
CA GLY A 342 -23.01 -18.72 -4.95
C GLY A 342 -21.56 -19.14 -4.66
N ALA A 343 -20.72 -18.26 -4.09
CA ALA A 343 -19.32 -18.57 -3.82
C ALA A 343 -19.02 -19.25 -2.46
N GLY A 344 -19.96 -19.31 -1.50
CA GLY A 344 -19.70 -19.72 -0.09
C GLY A 344 -20.80 -20.53 0.60
#